data_AF-A0A3A4UXB4-F1
#
_entry.id   AF-A0A3A4UXB4-F1
#
_cell.length_a   1.000
_cell.length_b   1.000
_cell.length_c   1.000
_cell.angle_alpha   90.00
_cell.angle_beta   90.00
_cell.angle_gamma   90.00
#
_symmetry.space_group_name_H-M   'P 1'
#
loop_
_entity.id
_entity.type
_entity.pdbx_description
1 polymer ?
#
loop_
_entity_poly.entity_id
_entity_poly.type
_entity_poly.pdbx_seq_one_letter_code
_entity_poly.pdbx_strand_id
1 'polypeptide(L)'
;MHYLVKHQGGDLWHIYQEKGMLKYRIFPPPSHLSSASQLLIEEPVLDFDLYLDPGDYMHLTCLTKVGHLKYFIGQPGGKWNSVTLARFDVKSQLFRCLTLKVLPKRVH
;
A
#
# COMPACT_ATOMS: atom_id res chain seq x y z
N MET A 1 7.34 2.99 -6.70
CA MET A 1 6.89 4.05 -5.76
C MET A 1 7.32 3.71 -4.34
N HIS A 2 7.53 4.75 -3.52
CA HIS A 2 7.93 4.63 -2.12
C HIS A 2 7.14 5.63 -1.28
N TYR A 3 6.65 5.19 -0.13
CA TYR A 3 6.00 6.03 0.88
C TYR A 3 6.76 5.86 2.18
N LEU A 4 7.11 6.98 2.81
CA LEU A 4 7.62 7.00 4.18
C LEU A 4 6.58 7.70 5.03
N VAL A 5 6.03 6.98 5.98
CA VAL A 5 4.92 7.43 6.81
C VAL A 5 5.36 7.44 8.26
N LYS A 6 5.11 8.53 8.98
CA LYS A 6 5.36 8.64 10.41
C LYS A 6 4.07 8.42 11.17
N HIS A 7 4.06 7.39 12.02
CA HIS A 7 2.96 7.08 12.93
C HIS A 7 3.01 7.99 14.17
N GLN A 8 1.90 8.18 14.90
CA GLN A 8 1.88 9.04 16.09
C GLN A 8 2.80 8.51 17.20
N GLY A 9 2.98 7.18 17.27
CA GLY A 9 3.94 6.53 18.17
C GLY A 9 5.41 6.80 17.86
N GLY A 10 5.71 7.48 16.75
CA GLY A 10 7.07 7.85 16.33
C GLY A 10 7.75 6.86 15.39
N ASP A 11 7.16 5.68 15.18
CA ASP A 11 7.62 4.71 14.19
C ASP A 11 7.58 5.31 12.78
N LEU A 12 8.61 5.02 11.99
CA LEU A 12 8.60 5.27 10.56
C LEU A 12 8.29 3.97 9.82
N TRP A 13 7.34 4.05 8.91
CA TRP A 13 6.94 2.94 8.06
C TRP A 13 7.32 3.25 6.62
N HIS A 14 8.17 2.42 6.04
CA HIS A 14 8.55 2.51 4.64
C HIS A 14 7.80 1.46 3.85
N ILE A 15 6.90 1.90 2.98
CA ILE A 15 6.11 1.04 2.09
C ILE A 15 6.61 1.27 0.67
N TYR A 16 6.98 0.20 0.00
CA TYR A 16 7.61 0.30 -1.29
C TYR A 16 7.40 -0.94 -2.15
N GLN A 17 7.48 -0.72 -3.46
CA GLN A 17 7.41 -1.78 -4.43
C GLN A 17 8.82 -2.23 -4.83
N GLU A 18 9.05 -3.53 -4.81
CA GLU A 18 10.30 -4.14 -5.28
C GLU A 18 9.99 -5.36 -6.14
N LYS A 19 10.49 -5.38 -7.38
CA LYS A 19 10.21 -6.45 -8.36
C LYS A 19 8.70 -6.72 -8.56
N GLY A 20 7.88 -5.67 -8.44
CA GLY A 20 6.42 -5.74 -8.53
C GLY A 20 5.71 -6.19 -7.26
N MET A 21 6.43 -6.56 -6.20
CA MET A 21 5.85 -6.96 -4.92
C MET A 21 5.78 -5.76 -3.99
N LEU A 22 4.65 -5.58 -3.31
CA LEU A 22 4.50 -4.52 -2.33
C LEU A 22 5.02 -5.00 -0.98
N LYS A 23 5.97 -4.27 -0.41
CA LYS A 23 6.70 -4.61 0.80
C LYS A 23 6.69 -3.45 1.78
N TYR A 24 7.00 -3.74 3.03
CA TYR A 24 7.24 -2.73 4.04
C TYR A 24 8.40 -3.04 4.97
N ARG A 25 8.90 -1.99 5.64
CA ARG A 25 9.81 -2.05 6.78
C ARG A 25 9.40 -1.03 7.83
N ILE A 26 9.66 -1.35 9.10
CA ILE A 26 9.37 -0.48 10.23
C ILE A 26 10.70 -0.05 10.85
N PHE A 27 10.83 1.23 11.18
CA PHE A 27 11.99 1.82 11.83
C PHE A 27 11.54 2.41 13.18
N PRO A 28 11.57 1.60 14.25
CA PRO A 28 11.13 2.06 15.56
C PRO A 28 12.15 3.04 16.18
N PRO A 29 11.70 4.04 16.95
CA PRO A 29 12.58 4.88 17.75
C PRO A 29 13.18 4.08 18.92
N PRO A 30 14.33 4.51 19.50
CA PRO A 30 15.12 5.70 19.15
C PRO A 30 16.19 5.44 18.09
N SER A 31 16.50 4.17 17.79
CA SER A 31 17.65 3.80 16.96
C SER A 31 17.34 3.78 15.46
N HIS A 32 16.05 3.78 15.08
CA HIS A 32 15.60 3.60 13.70
C HIS A 32 16.28 2.42 13.00
N LEU A 33 16.62 1.38 13.75
CA LEU A 33 17.17 0.16 13.18
C LEU A 33 16.06 -0.55 12.40
N SER A 34 16.26 -0.67 11.09
CA SER A 34 15.28 -1.25 10.18
C SER A 34 14.91 -2.66 10.60
N SER A 35 13.61 -2.95 10.69
CA SER A 35 13.13 -4.32 10.67
C SER A 35 13.50 -4.98 9.33
N ALA A 36 13.51 -6.32 9.30
CA ALA A 36 13.55 -7.06 8.04
C ALA A 36 12.36 -6.63 7.15
N SER A 37 12.57 -6.66 5.84
CA SER A 37 11.51 -6.42 4.87
C SER A 37 10.43 -7.49 4.98
N GLN A 38 9.18 -7.06 5.05
CA GLN A 38 8.03 -7.95 5.05
C GLN A 38 7.19 -7.71 3.79
N LEU A 39 6.50 -8.74 3.35
CA LEU A 39 5.56 -8.64 2.24
C LEU A 39 4.26 -8.03 2.76
N LEU A 40 3.73 -7.02 2.05
CA LEU A 40 2.46 -6.40 2.40
C LEU A 40 1.30 -7.10 1.68
N ILE A 41 1.48 -7.40 0.39
CA ILE A 41 0.49 -8.04 -0.48
C ILE A 41 1.19 -9.14 -1.27
N GLU A 42 0.58 -10.32 -1.31
CA GLU A 42 1.11 -11.50 -2.03
C GLU A 42 1.03 -11.38 -3.55
N GLU A 43 0.11 -10.58 -4.05
CA GLU A 43 -0.09 -10.38 -5.48
C GLU A 43 0.85 -9.30 -6.04
N PRO A 44 1.41 -9.50 -7.25
CA PRO A 44 2.17 -8.47 -7.93
C PRO A 44 1.29 -7.24 -8.21
N VAL A 45 1.80 -6.07 -7.82
CA VAL A 45 1.18 -4.76 -7.99
C VAL A 45 1.77 -4.06 -9.22
N LEU A 46 0.94 -3.30 -9.93
CA LEU A 46 1.34 -2.37 -10.98
C LEU A 46 1.57 -0.98 -10.39
N ASP A 47 0.57 -0.47 -9.70
CA ASP A 47 0.58 0.85 -9.07
C ASP A 47 -0.13 0.80 -7.72
N PHE A 48 0.23 1.69 -6.81
CA PHE A 48 -0.42 1.82 -5.51
C PHE A 48 -0.32 3.24 -4.97
N ASP A 49 -1.30 3.60 -4.15
CA ASP A 49 -1.27 4.83 -3.37
C ASP A 49 -1.66 4.55 -1.93
N LEU A 50 -1.23 5.43 -1.03
CA LEU A 50 -1.34 5.27 0.39
C LEU A 50 -1.68 6.60 1.06
N TYR A 51 -2.62 6.52 2.01
CA TYR A 51 -3.03 7.61 2.87
C TYR A 51 -3.01 7.14 4.33
N LEU A 52 -2.42 7.92 5.23
CA LEU A 52 -2.53 7.71 6.67
C LEU A 52 -3.65 8.60 7.20
N ASP A 53 -4.64 7.99 7.87
CA ASP A 53 -5.73 8.74 8.47
C ASP A 53 -5.36 9.30 9.86
N PRO A 54 -6.18 10.20 10.43
CA PRO A 54 -5.93 10.74 11.78
C PRO A 54 -6.01 9.69 12.91
N GLY A 55 -6.59 8.52 12.64
CA GLY A 55 -6.66 7.38 13.56
C GLY A 55 -5.46 6.45 13.45
N ASP A 56 -4.42 6.84 12.70
CA ASP A 56 -3.21 6.06 12.47
C ASP A 56 -3.45 4.74 11.69
N TYR A 57 -4.53 4.68 10.92
CA TYR A 57 -4.78 3.61 9.97
C TYR A 57 -4.26 3.96 8.58
N MET A 58 -3.59 3.01 7.96
CA MET A 58 -3.18 3.11 6.56
C MET A 58 -4.30 2.67 5.65
N HIS A 59 -4.71 3.57 4.78
CA HIS A 59 -5.58 3.34 3.65
C HIS A 59 -4.70 3.13 2.42
N LEU A 60 -4.71 1.92 1.87
CA LEU A 60 -3.89 1.58 0.71
C LEU A 60 -4.78 1.09 -0.42
N THR A 61 -4.60 1.64 -1.60
CA THR A 61 -5.20 1.08 -2.82
C THR A 61 -4.13 0.61 -3.75
N CYS A 62 -4.34 -0.53 -4.39
CA CYS A 62 -3.42 -1.01 -5.40
C CYS A 62 -4.16 -1.60 -6.60
N LEU A 63 -3.53 -1.44 -7.77
CA LEU A 63 -3.91 -2.14 -8.98
C LEU A 63 -2.96 -3.31 -9.17
N THR A 64 -3.47 -4.52 -9.20
CA THR A 64 -2.66 -5.72 -9.36
C THR A 64 -2.37 -6.00 -10.83
N LYS A 65 -1.32 -6.79 -11.11
CA LYS A 65 -0.99 -7.21 -12.48
C LYS A 65 -2.08 -8.07 -13.14
N VAL A 66 -2.99 -8.63 -12.35
CA VAL A 66 -4.15 -9.41 -12.84
C VAL A 66 -5.42 -8.55 -12.98
N GLY A 67 -5.30 -7.23 -12.83
CA GLY A 67 -6.37 -6.27 -13.07
C GLY A 67 -7.31 -6.04 -11.89
N HIS A 68 -6.96 -6.46 -10.68
CA HIS A 68 -7.79 -6.16 -9.50
C HIS A 68 -7.43 -4.79 -8.94
N LEU A 69 -8.42 -3.90 -8.81
CA LEU A 69 -8.31 -2.75 -7.92
C LEU A 69 -8.72 -3.18 -6.53
N LYS A 70 -7.77 -3.17 -5.61
CA LYS A 70 -7.99 -3.58 -4.23
C LYS A 70 -7.77 -2.41 -3.29
N TYR A 71 -8.54 -2.41 -2.21
CA TYR A 71 -8.40 -1.52 -1.08
C TYR A 71 -8.07 -2.32 0.16
N PHE A 72 -7.12 -1.80 0.94
CA PHE A 72 -6.64 -2.36 2.18
C PHE A 72 -6.71 -1.29 3.27
N ILE A 73 -7.09 -1.70 4.48
CA ILE A 73 -7.01 -0.87 5.68
C ILE A 73 -6.38 -1.66 6.82
N GLY A 74 -5.43 -1.04 7.51
CA GLY A 74 -4.76 -1.68 8.63
C GLY A 74 -3.53 -0.90 9.09
N GLN A 75 -2.67 -1.61 9.83
CA GLN A 75 -1.41 -1.09 10.32
C GLN A 75 -0.30 -2.10 9.98
N PRO A 76 0.91 -1.64 9.62
CA PRO A 76 2.08 -2.51 9.47
C PRO A 76 2.33 -3.36 10.73
N GLY A 77 2.57 -4.66 10.56
CA GLY A 77 2.69 -5.63 11.67
C GLY A 77 1.35 -6.13 12.24
N GLY A 78 0.22 -5.51 11.87
CA GLY A 78 -1.12 -5.96 12.21
C GLY A 78 -1.79 -6.75 11.07
N LYS A 79 -3.04 -7.17 11.31
CA LYS A 79 -3.89 -7.74 10.25
C LYS A 79 -4.44 -6.62 9.37
N TRP A 80 -4.37 -6.84 8.06
CA TRP A 80 -4.98 -5.95 7.07
C TRP A 80 -6.35 -6.48 6.67
N ASN A 81 -7.36 -5.63 6.75
CA ASN A 81 -8.64 -5.89 6.12
C ASN A 81 -8.55 -5.48 4.65
N SER A 82 -9.20 -6.21 3.76
CA SER A 82 -9.14 -5.91 2.33
C SER A 82 -10.45 -6.20 1.60
N VAL A 83 -10.65 -5.49 0.49
CA VAL A 83 -11.76 -5.68 -0.43
C VAL A 83 -11.31 -5.40 -1.86
N THR A 84 -11.86 -6.14 -2.82
CA THR A 84 -11.70 -5.83 -4.25
C THR A 84 -12.78 -4.83 -4.64
N LEU A 85 -12.38 -3.64 -5.09
CA LEU A 85 -13.28 -2.56 -5.51
C LEU A 85 -13.75 -2.74 -6.95
N ALA A 86 -12.86 -3.20 -7.84
CA ALA A 86 -13.15 -3.39 -9.26
C ALA A 86 -12.20 -4.42 -9.88
N ARG A 87 -12.58 -4.93 -11.05
CA ARG A 87 -11.76 -5.82 -11.89
C ARG A 87 -11.73 -5.29 -13.31
N PHE A 88 -10.52 -5.03 -13.80
CA PHE A 88 -10.24 -4.57 -15.15
C PHE A 88 -9.85 -5.75 -16.05
N ASP A 89 -10.24 -5.68 -17.32
CA ASP A 89 -9.75 -6.64 -18.32
C ASP A 89 -8.32 -6.28 -18.74
N VAL A 90 -7.39 -7.13 -18.29
CA VAL A 90 -5.95 -6.99 -18.51
C VAL A 90 -5.57 -7.16 -19.99
N LYS A 91 -6.42 -7.80 -20.81
CA LYS A 91 -6.16 -8.01 -22.25
C LYS A 91 -6.25 -6.70 -23.04
N SER A 92 -7.05 -5.74 -22.57
CA SER A 92 -7.24 -4.46 -23.25
C SER A 92 -6.03 -3.51 -23.17
N GLN A 93 -5.06 -3.77 -22.28
CA GLN A 93 -3.91 -2.90 -21.96
C GLN A 93 -4.22 -1.45 -21.57
N LEU A 94 -5.50 -1.04 -21.50
CA LEU A 94 -5.94 0.34 -21.22
C LEU A 94 -5.56 0.82 -19.81
N PHE A 95 -5.33 -0.09 -18.87
CA PHE A 95 -4.99 0.23 -17.48
C PHE A 95 -3.54 0.68 -17.26
N ARG A 96 -2.66 0.60 -18.28
CA ARG A 96 -1.26 1.08 -18.19
C ARG A 96 -1.15 2.59 -17.97
N CYS A 97 -2.23 3.33 -18.20
CA CYS A 97 -2.30 4.79 -18.02
C CYS A 97 -3.07 5.20 -16.76
N LEU A 98 -3.45 4.26 -15.90
CA LEU A 98 -4.15 4.58 -14.64
C LEU A 98 -3.12 4.93 -13.57
N THR A 99 -3.30 6.10 -12.95
CA THR A 99 -2.62 6.46 -11.71
C THR A 99 -3.65 6.40 -10.60
N LEU A 100 -3.34 5.68 -9.54
CA LEU A 100 -4.23 5.59 -8.39
C LEU A 100 -4.01 6.76 -7.43
N LYS A 101 -5.11 7.29 -6.88
CA LYS A 101 -5.03 8.27 -5.80
C LYS A 101 -6.06 8.02 -4.71
N VAL A 102 -5.60 7.80 -3.49
CA VAL A 102 -6.41 7.76 -2.28
C VAL A 102 -6.47 9.15 -1.68
N LEU A 103 -7.69 9.65 -1.52
CA LEU A 103 -7.98 10.88 -0.80
C LEU A 103 -8.82 10.55 0.45
N PRO A 104 -8.84 11.43 1.46
CA PRO A 104 -9.75 11.28 2.58
C PRO A 104 -11.18 11.05 2.08
N LYS A 105 -11.76 9.90 2.44
CA LYS A 105 -13.12 9.46 2.06
C LYS A 105 -13.37 9.23 0.55
N ARG A 106 -12.35 9.21 -0.32
CA ARG A 106 -12.52 8.99 -1.78
C ARG A 106 -11.37 8.21 -2.38
N VAL A 107 -11.68 7.30 -3.31
CA VAL A 107 -10.70 6.61 -4.15
C VAL A 107 -10.91 7.12 -5.58
N HIS A 108 -9.86 7.63 -6.22
CA HIS A 108 -9.86 8.10 -7.60
C HIS A 108 -8.86 7.30 -8.44
#